data_AF-A0A7X4FSN6-F1
#
_entry.id   AF-A0A7X4FSN6-F1
#
_cell.length_a   1.000
_cell.length_b   1.000
_cell.length_c   1.000
_cell.angle_alpha   90.00
_cell.angle_beta   90.00
_cell.angle_gamma   90.00
#
_symmetry.space_group_name_H-M   'P 1'
#
loop_
_entity.id
_entity.type
_entity.pdbx_description
1 polymer ?
#
loop_
_entity_poly.entity_id
_entity_poly.type
_entity_poly.pdbx_seq_one_letter_code
_entity_poly.pdbx_strand_id
1 'polypeptide(L)' 'PEFGRHILERLVDELQEVATQETLPRMEGNQMHTILSSRSVSKKGR' A
#
# COMPACT_ATOMS: atom_id res chain seq x y z
N PRO A 1 -17.17 -1.75 6.14
CA PRO A 1 -16.39 -1.08 5.06
C PRO A 1 -15.56 -2.11 4.27
N GLU A 2 -16.23 -3.12 3.71
CA GLU A 2 -15.55 -4.20 2.98
C GLU A 2 -15.02 -3.74 1.63
N PHE A 3 -15.76 -2.88 0.92
CA PHE A 3 -15.33 -2.38 -0.40
C PHE A 3 -13.98 -1.65 -0.35
N GLY A 4 -13.79 -0.75 0.62
CA GLY A 4 -12.51 -0.04 0.79
C GLY A 4 -11.35 -1.00 1.04
N ARG A 5 -11.60 -2.05 1.83
CA ARG A 5 -10.58 -3.06 2.11
C ARG A 5 -10.22 -3.85 0.87
N HIS A 6 -11.21 -4.32 0.11
CA HIS A 6 -10.98 -5.06 -1.13
C HIS A 6 -10.27 -4.22 -2.20
N ILE A 7 -10.57 -2.92 -2.31
CA ILE A 7 -9.87 -2.01 -3.22
C ILE A 7 -8.39 -1.90 -2.83
N LEU A 8 -8.10 -1.69 -1.54
CA LEU A 8 -6.72 -1.58 -1.07
C LEU A 8 -5.97 -2.91 -1.17
N GLU A 9 -6.61 -4.04 -0.88
CA GLU A 9 -6.02 -5.37 -1.06
C GLU A 9 -5.67 -5.63 -2.52
N ARG A 10 -6.58 -5.31 -3.44
CA ARG A 10 -6.32 -5.41 -4.89
C ARG A 10 -5.17 -4.50 -5.33
N LEU A 11 -5.16 -3.25 -4.88
CA LEU A 11 -4.09 -2.30 -5.20
C LEU A 11 -2.72 -2.80 -4.68
N VAL A 12 -2.69 -3.35 -3.47
CA VAL A 12 -1.47 -3.92 -2.89
C VAL A 12 -0.98 -5.10 -3.74
N ASP A 13 -1.88 -5.98 -4.16
CA ASP A 13 -1.59 -7.13 -5.03
C ASP A 13 -0.99 -6.69 -6.37
N GLU A 14 -1.60 -5.70 -7.02
CA GLU A 14 -1.13 -5.12 -8.29
C GLU A 14 0.26 -4.44 -8.17
N LEU A 15 0.67 -4.03 -6.95
CA LEU A 15 1.93 -3.33 -6.69
C LEU A 15 3.02 -4.21 -6.06
N GLN A 16 2.80 -5.51 -5.85
CA GLN A 16 3.75 -6.39 -5.14
C GLN A 16 5.15 -6.44 -5.79
N GLU A 17 5.25 -6.24 -7.10
CA GLU A 17 6.51 -6.27 -7.83
C GLU A 17 7.38 -5.02 -7.59
N VAL A 18 6.76 -3.89 -7.28
CA VAL A 18 7.41 -2.56 -7.21
C VAL A 18 7.33 -1.89 -5.84
N ALA A 19 6.50 -2.42 -4.93
CA ALA A 19 6.30 -1.88 -3.60
C ALA A 19 6.21 -2.99 -2.53
N THR A 20 6.59 -2.65 -1.31
CA THR A 20 6.44 -3.48 -0.11
C THR A 20 5.38 -2.83 0.77
N GLN A 21 4.42 -3.63 1.23
CA GLN A 21 3.42 -3.17 2.17
C GLN A 21 4.01 -3.06 3.59
N GLU A 22 3.95 -1.86 4.18
CA GLU A 22 4.41 -1.61 5.54
C GLU A 22 3.31 -1.84 6.57
N THR A 23 2.06 -1.49 6.22
CA THR A 23 0.92 -1.60 7.13
C THR A 23 -0.27 -2.22 6.42
N LEU A 24 -0.99 -3.10 7.12
CA LEU A 24 -2.26 -3.63 6.63
C LEU A 24 -3.33 -2.52 6.53
N PRO A 25 -4.30 -2.64 5.60
CA PRO A 25 -5.42 -1.71 5.50
C PRO A 25 -6.16 -1.57 6.83
N ARG A 26 -6.23 -0.34 7.34
CA ARG A 26 -6.86 -0.02 8.64
C ARG A 26 -7.66 1.27 8.55
N MET A 27 -8.61 1.42 9.46
CA MET A 27 -9.41 2.64 9.61
C MET A 27 -8.68 3.65 10.50
N GLU A 28 -8.65 4.91 10.06
CA GLU A 28 -8.30 6.08 10.86
C GLU A 28 -9.36 7.16 10.61
N GLY A 29 -10.19 7.45 11.63
CA GLY A 29 -11.36 8.29 11.46
C GLY A 29 -12.32 7.73 10.42
N ASN A 30 -12.63 8.51 9.38
CA ASN A 30 -13.48 8.10 8.26
C ASN A 30 -12.70 7.53 7.07
N GLN A 31 -11.37 7.41 7.17
CA GLN A 31 -10.50 6.99 6.07
C GLN A 31 -9.97 5.58 6.31
N MET A 32 -9.99 4.75 5.27
CA MET A 32 -9.21 3.51 5.24
C MET A 32 -7.93 3.74 4.45
N HIS A 33 -6.78 3.35 5.02
CA HIS A 33 -5.50 3.50 4.35
C HIS A 33 -4.55 2.33 4.65
N THR A 34 -3.54 2.19 3.80
CA THR A 34 -2.40 1.27 3.92
C THR A 34 -1.15 2.05 3.49
N ILE A 35 0.01 1.72 4.05
CA ILE A 35 1.28 2.37 3.71
C ILE A 35 2.09 1.41 2.85
N LEU A 36 2.60 1.93 1.74
CA LEU A 36 3.45 1.23 0.78
C LEU A 36 4.79 1.94 0.69
N SER A 37 5.87 1.18 0.78
CA SER A 37 7.23 1.63 0.49
C SER A 37 7.65 1.15 -0.89
N SER A 38 8.31 2.00 -1.69
CA SER A 38 8.83 1.58 -2.99
C SER A 38 9.97 0.56 -2.81
N ARG A 39 9.94 -0.53 -3.57
CA ARG A 39 11.05 -1.49 -3.70
C ARG A 39 12.20 -0.97 -4.56
N SER A 40 12.22 0.31 -4.92
CA SER A 40 13.26 0.88 -5.76
C SER A 40 14.63 0.44 -5.25
N VAL A 41 15.37 -0.30 -6.08
CA VAL A 41 16.83 -0.36 -6.00
C VAL A 41 17.28 1.08 -5.91
N SER A 42 17.92 1.45 -4.81
CA SER A 42 18.40 2.80 -4.54
C SER A 42 18.96 3.47 -5.80
N LYS A 43 18.15 4.24 -6.52
CA LYS A 43 18.65 5.43 -7.20
C LYS A 43 18.74 6.48 -6.12
N LYS A 44 19.67 6.23 -5.19
CA LYS A 44 20.23 7.22 -4.29
C LYS A 44 20.49 8.44 -5.15
N GLY A 45 19.82 9.53 -4.84
CA GLY A 45 19.95 10.80 -5.54
C GLY A 45 21.43 11.06 -5.82
N ARG A 46 21.69 11.31 -7.10
CA ARG A 46 22.96 11.87 -7.55
C ARG A 46 22.93 13.37 -7.28
#